data_AF-A0A538PVD9-F1
#
_entry.id   AF-A0A538PVD9-F1
#
_cell.length_a   1.000
_cell.length_b   1.000
_cell.length_c   1.000
_cell.angle_alpha   90.00
_cell.angle_beta   90.00
_cell.angle_gamma   90.00
#
_symmetry.space_group_name_H-M   'P 1'
#
loop_
_entity.id
_entity.type
_entity.pdbx_description
1 polymer ?
#
loop_
_entity_poly.entity_id
_entity_poly.type
_entity_poly.pdbx_seq_one_letter_code
_entity_poly.pdbx_strand_id
1 'polypeptide(L)'
;MKRAARAARRSSLHIARLAGIAVFAACGGHASSGGADAGPVAMDPPDPPSNVRAEAGSFWNRCNLLWTPPSQPADGYEITTTVPNWAFDDGDTHGGIAPGRSTMAVLDFSDTTARELTEVKIRIRSRNGTVFSEFSPAVTCVLPVQTPRNVAAVITSGGIVVHWSSFSNIAATIDIEKTELDATGAPGAWSPWVSLPANAVSDSTQLDPAVAAGKAYGYRVRAVASGGQRSASADTATLTLGTPLTSTTIPLPPAHVAILDGQGHYAFASNTFGSLQFTWGTGAPWTTSPAIPATWYAPIVKLDAAGLPHAVYGKPVASGIDVMLTHGWSDGTHWLEEPIAQRLPQGLGGIPSLVFDLDPSGAPVVVWRLIGDKFEAATRAGGTWNVTSLDSLVPRDRFALVMFADATDATHVLFQGISAITHLQLRGGVWTKETVPAPGLFTAGLLLGAGHDAGHLIACFDAFASNFLLTQPTCVRKTASGWGEIAPLGVLPDHIGTNLRLAQIALSSDGDRVAVLYQGTASQLFRSDRNGAWTEVAVAAGRLPGQFIGFDASGKLFQLTNLTGLPATPPPVVDYRLSVEP
;
A
#
# COMPACT_ATOMS: atom_id res chain seq x y z
N MET A 1 11.84 36.11 6.81
CA MET A 1 12.86 36.04 7.87
C MET A 1 13.40 34.61 7.93
N LYS A 2 14.73 34.49 7.85
CA LYS A 2 15.64 33.32 7.98
C LYS A 2 15.14 31.90 7.57
N ARG A 3 15.61 31.49 6.39
CA ARG A 3 15.75 30.11 5.87
C ARG A 3 16.83 29.34 6.64
N ALA A 4 16.70 28.01 6.75
CA ALA A 4 17.83 27.09 6.59
C ALA A 4 17.35 25.66 6.25
N ALA A 5 17.97 25.09 5.22
CA ALA A 5 17.73 23.76 4.66
C ALA A 5 18.93 22.84 4.91
N ARG A 6 18.68 21.52 4.78
CA ARG A 6 19.62 20.42 4.42
C ARG A 6 20.80 20.13 5.36
N ALA A 7 20.94 18.87 5.78
CA ALA A 7 21.64 17.84 4.99
C ALA A 7 21.94 16.59 5.85
N ALA A 8 21.48 15.44 5.38
CA ALA A 8 22.04 14.14 5.73
C ALA A 8 23.50 14.03 5.22
N ARG A 9 24.40 13.49 6.05
CA ARG A 9 25.72 13.02 5.60
C ARG A 9 25.95 11.60 6.10
N ARG A 10 25.83 10.64 5.17
CA ARG A 10 26.64 9.42 5.16
C ARG A 10 28.11 9.83 5.03
N SER A 11 29.01 9.18 5.76
CA SER A 11 30.45 9.30 5.51
C SER A 11 31.06 7.92 5.54
N SER A 12 31.41 7.47 4.35
CA SER A 12 32.14 6.25 4.04
C SER A 12 33.59 6.38 4.46
N LEU A 13 34.14 5.30 5.00
CA LEU A 13 35.55 5.10 5.31
C LEU A 13 36.44 5.39 4.08
N HIS A 14 37.52 6.15 4.28
CA HIS A 14 38.67 6.16 3.38
C HIS A 14 39.92 5.77 4.17
N ILE A 15 40.52 4.67 3.72
CA ILE A 15 41.79 4.12 4.16
C ILE A 15 42.91 5.01 3.61
N ALA A 16 43.78 5.52 4.49
CA ALA A 16 45.06 6.09 4.10
C ALA A 16 46.18 5.39 4.87
N ARG A 17 46.90 4.50 4.15
CA ARG A 17 48.23 4.01 4.52
C ARG A 17 49.23 5.16 4.42
N LEU A 18 50.08 5.33 5.43
CA LEU A 18 51.36 6.01 5.29
C LEU A 18 52.41 5.26 6.11
N ALA A 19 53.42 4.78 5.38
CA ALA A 19 54.60 4.09 5.87
C ALA A 19 55.83 5.00 5.68
N GLY A 20 56.83 4.83 6.56
CA GLY A 20 58.16 5.43 6.47
C GLY A 20 58.28 6.73 7.29
N ILE A 21 59.34 6.98 8.04
CA ILE A 21 60.76 6.67 7.83
C ILE A 21 61.48 6.66 9.19
N ALA A 22 62.38 5.69 9.40
CA ALA A 22 63.34 5.68 10.51
C ALA A 22 64.54 6.57 10.18
N VAL A 23 64.99 7.39 11.13
CA VAL A 23 66.30 8.03 11.11
C VAL A 23 67.05 7.65 12.39
N PHE A 24 68.13 6.89 12.21
CA PHE A 24 69.15 6.63 13.22
C PHE A 24 70.04 7.88 13.34
N ALA A 25 70.25 8.34 14.58
CA ALA A 25 71.41 9.14 14.95
C ALA A 25 71.91 8.67 16.32
N ALA A 26 73.07 8.02 16.32
CA ALA A 26 73.80 7.60 17.51
C ALA A 26 75.09 8.42 17.63
N CYS A 27 75.29 9.03 18.80
CA CYS A 27 76.53 9.46 19.46
C CYS A 27 76.07 9.87 20.88
N GLY A 28 76.61 9.46 22.02
CA GLY A 28 77.79 8.71 22.38
C GLY A 28 78.16 9.11 23.81
N GLY A 29 77.95 8.21 24.78
CA GLY A 29 78.65 8.13 26.07
C GLY A 29 78.22 9.07 27.21
N HIS A 30 77.70 8.51 28.30
CA HIS A 30 78.48 8.25 29.53
C HIS A 30 77.67 7.36 30.48
N ALA A 31 78.36 6.38 31.07
CA ALA A 31 77.78 5.40 31.97
C ALA A 31 77.49 6.01 33.35
N SER A 32 76.31 5.71 33.89
CA SER A 32 76.13 5.56 35.34
C SER A 32 75.29 4.30 35.58
N SER A 33 75.97 3.29 36.09
CA SER A 33 75.44 2.03 36.61
C SER A 33 74.40 2.27 37.71
N GLY A 34 73.32 1.48 37.70
CA GLY A 34 72.43 1.33 38.84
C GLY A 34 70.95 1.37 38.46
N GLY A 35 70.46 0.29 37.87
CA GLY A 35 69.02 0.09 37.67
C GLY A 35 68.72 -1.37 38.00
N ALA A 36 68.34 -1.61 39.24
CA ALA A 36 67.83 -2.89 39.70
C ALA A 36 66.67 -3.35 38.81
N ASP A 37 66.55 -4.67 38.65
CA ASP A 37 65.35 -5.33 38.14
C ASP A 37 64.10 -4.68 38.71
N ALA A 38 63.44 -3.85 37.90
CA ALA A 38 62.06 -3.48 38.15
C ALA A 38 61.24 -4.72 37.80
N GLY A 39 61.01 -5.56 38.82
CA GLY A 39 59.90 -6.51 38.79
C GLY A 39 58.59 -5.77 38.40
N PRO A 40 57.59 -6.48 37.87
CA PRO A 40 56.37 -5.85 37.39
C PRO A 40 55.78 -4.97 38.49
N VAL A 41 55.67 -3.66 38.21
CA VAL A 41 54.96 -2.72 39.08
C VAL A 41 53.53 -3.25 39.18
N ALA A 42 53.14 -3.75 40.35
CA ALA A 42 51.76 -4.10 40.63
C ALA A 42 50.94 -2.81 40.50
N MET A 43 50.15 -2.68 39.44
CA MET A 43 49.16 -1.59 39.36
C MET A 43 48.15 -1.79 40.48
N ASP A 44 47.87 -0.73 41.23
CA ASP A 44 46.77 -0.74 42.19
C ASP A 44 45.45 -1.06 41.44
N PRO A 45 44.55 -1.88 42.03
CA PRO A 45 43.27 -2.17 41.43
C PRO A 45 42.49 -0.87 41.16
N PRO A 46 41.85 -0.72 39.98
CA PRO A 46 41.03 0.45 39.71
C PRO A 46 39.86 0.53 40.69
N ASP A 47 39.32 1.73 40.92
CA ASP A 47 38.09 1.88 41.71
C ASP A 47 36.91 1.18 41.00
N PRO A 48 35.96 0.58 41.76
CA PRO A 48 34.75 0.02 41.17
C PRO A 48 33.83 1.12 40.62
N PRO A 49 32.99 0.81 39.61
CA PRO A 49 31.96 1.75 39.15
C PRO A 49 30.95 2.04 40.25
N SER A 50 30.42 3.28 40.28
CA SER A 50 29.43 3.72 41.27
C SER A 50 28.08 4.03 40.62
N ASN A 51 27.03 4.23 41.44
CA ASN A 51 25.66 4.52 40.97
C ASN A 51 25.14 3.53 39.90
N VAL A 52 25.51 2.26 40.06
CA VAL A 52 25.09 1.18 39.18
C VAL A 52 23.58 0.98 39.33
N ARG A 53 22.86 0.95 38.21
CA ARG A 53 21.42 0.69 38.16
C ARG A 53 21.07 -0.08 36.90
N ALA A 54 20.04 -0.92 36.98
CA ALA A 54 19.54 -1.68 35.85
C ALA A 54 18.02 -1.51 35.72
N GLU A 55 17.55 -1.42 34.49
CA GLU A 55 16.13 -1.32 34.15
C GLU A 55 15.81 -2.17 32.93
N ALA A 56 14.54 -2.54 32.75
CA ALA A 56 14.10 -3.27 31.57
C ALA A 56 14.31 -2.42 30.31
N GLY A 57 14.80 -3.04 29.24
CA GLY A 57 14.97 -2.39 27.94
C GLY A 57 13.65 -2.24 27.18
N SER A 58 13.72 -1.58 26.02
CA SER A 58 12.58 -1.41 25.10
C SER A 58 12.14 -2.72 24.43
N PHE A 59 13.01 -3.74 24.44
CA PHE A 59 12.71 -5.09 23.98
C PHE A 59 12.66 -6.04 25.18
N TRP A 60 11.82 -7.07 25.09
CA TRP A 60 11.48 -7.95 26.21
C TRP A 60 12.67 -8.73 26.79
N ASN A 61 13.68 -8.98 25.96
CA ASN A 61 14.88 -9.74 26.27
C ASN A 61 16.08 -8.84 26.56
N ARG A 62 15.85 -7.56 26.92
CA ARG A 62 16.92 -6.58 27.15
C ARG A 62 16.87 -5.96 28.54
N CYS A 63 18.05 -5.65 29.07
CA CYS A 63 18.21 -4.80 30.25
C CYS A 63 19.19 -3.65 29.96
N ASN A 64 18.83 -2.43 30.34
CA ASN A 64 19.72 -1.28 30.27
C ASN A 64 20.47 -1.17 31.61
N LEU A 65 21.79 -1.27 31.58
CA LEU A 65 22.68 -1.09 32.72
C LEU A 65 23.36 0.28 32.62
N LEU A 66 23.28 1.09 33.66
CA LEU A 66 23.90 2.42 33.72
C LEU A 66 24.80 2.54 34.95
N TRP A 67 25.92 3.25 34.83
CA TRP A 67 26.87 3.48 35.94
C TRP A 67 27.61 4.80 35.80
N THR A 68 28.26 5.21 36.89
CA THR A 68 29.26 6.29 36.93
C THR A 68 30.67 5.69 36.86
N PRO A 69 31.50 6.09 35.89
CA PRO A 69 32.89 5.63 35.79
C PRO A 69 33.70 5.92 37.06
N PRO A 70 34.74 5.11 37.35
CA PRO A 70 35.68 5.41 38.43
C PRO A 70 36.46 6.70 38.19
N SER A 71 37.04 7.26 39.26
CA SER A 71 37.91 8.44 39.21
C SER A 71 39.19 8.21 38.40
N GLN A 72 39.67 6.96 38.37
CA GLN A 72 40.81 6.56 37.56
C GLN A 72 40.32 6.00 36.20
N PRO A 73 41.04 6.25 35.09
CA PRO A 73 40.67 5.67 33.80
C PRO A 73 40.67 4.14 33.85
N ALA A 74 39.57 3.52 33.44
CA ALA A 74 39.49 2.09 33.19
C ALA A 74 39.65 1.82 31.69
N ASP A 75 40.28 0.71 31.33
CA ASP A 75 40.36 0.22 29.93
C ASP A 75 39.04 -0.41 29.50
N GLY A 76 38.28 -0.96 30.46
CA GLY A 76 36.98 -1.57 30.24
C GLY A 76 36.26 -1.94 31.53
N TYR A 77 35.08 -2.55 31.39
CA TYR A 77 34.27 -3.03 32.51
C TYR A 77 33.84 -4.47 32.27
N GLU A 78 34.13 -5.36 33.21
CA GLU A 78 33.59 -6.71 33.17
C GLU A 78 32.19 -6.73 33.80
N ILE A 79 31.23 -7.31 33.07
CA ILE A 79 29.84 -7.43 33.50
C ILE A 79 29.50 -8.91 33.62
N THR A 80 28.91 -9.28 34.76
CA THR A 80 28.40 -10.64 35.01
C THR A 80 26.91 -10.60 35.25
N THR A 81 26.21 -11.63 34.76
CA THR A 81 24.76 -11.76 34.80
C THR A 81 24.35 -13.18 35.20
N THR A 82 23.19 -13.35 35.82
CA THR A 82 22.61 -14.69 36.05
C THR A 82 22.10 -15.38 34.79
N VAL A 83 21.85 -14.61 33.73
CA VAL A 83 21.43 -15.11 32.41
C VAL A 83 22.61 -15.03 31.43
N PRO A 84 23.09 -16.15 30.87
CA PRO A 84 24.25 -16.16 29.98
C PRO A 84 23.91 -15.68 28.56
N ASN A 85 24.95 -15.44 27.76
CA ASN A 85 24.88 -15.11 26.32
C ASN A 85 24.15 -13.78 26.02
N TRP A 86 24.73 -12.68 26.50
CA TRP A 86 24.32 -11.32 26.14
C TRP A 86 25.36 -10.62 25.26
N ALA A 87 24.94 -9.65 24.45
CA ALA A 87 25.81 -8.88 23.55
C ALA A 87 25.68 -7.35 23.77
N PHE A 88 26.70 -6.59 23.38
CA PHE A 88 26.67 -5.13 23.29
C PHE A 88 26.06 -4.71 21.94
N ASP A 89 25.25 -3.65 21.94
CA ASP A 89 24.56 -3.12 20.74
C ASP A 89 25.47 -2.23 19.86
N ASP A 90 26.80 -2.37 19.96
CA ASP A 90 27.77 -1.65 19.12
C ASP A 90 28.35 -2.51 17.97
N GLY A 91 27.84 -3.73 17.80
CA GLY A 91 28.19 -4.61 16.69
C GLY A 91 29.47 -5.44 16.90
N ASP A 92 30.19 -5.23 18.01
CA ASP A 92 31.36 -6.01 18.38
C ASP A 92 31.05 -6.90 19.61
N THR A 93 31.17 -8.22 19.43
CA THR A 93 30.97 -9.23 20.47
C THR A 93 32.11 -9.20 21.49
N HIS A 94 32.10 -8.23 22.39
CA HIS A 94 33.13 -8.09 23.42
C HIS A 94 32.97 -9.01 24.64
N GLY A 95 32.44 -10.23 24.49
CA GLY A 95 32.62 -11.32 25.47
C GLY A 95 32.44 -10.99 26.97
N GLY A 96 31.55 -10.05 27.31
CA GLY A 96 31.33 -9.61 28.69
C GLY A 96 32.11 -8.35 29.16
N ILE A 97 32.84 -7.66 28.28
CA ILE A 97 33.64 -6.48 28.58
C ILE A 97 33.13 -5.24 27.84
N ALA A 98 32.64 -4.24 28.57
CA ALA A 98 32.30 -2.93 28.03
C ALA A 98 33.57 -2.05 27.82
N PRO A 99 33.62 -1.18 26.79
CA PRO A 99 34.72 -0.22 26.64
C PRO A 99 34.85 0.75 27.84
N GLY A 100 36.07 1.16 28.18
CA GLY A 100 36.35 2.00 29.35
C GLY A 100 35.67 3.37 29.38
N ARG A 101 35.32 3.91 28.20
CA ARG A 101 34.57 5.16 28.03
C ARG A 101 33.05 5.01 28.21
N SER A 102 32.54 3.80 28.30
CA SER A 102 31.11 3.54 28.38
C SER A 102 30.56 3.91 29.77
N THR A 103 29.36 4.47 29.79
CA THR A 103 28.57 4.75 31.01
C THR A 103 27.26 3.97 31.02
N MET A 104 27.03 3.18 29.98
CA MET A 104 25.82 2.38 29.76
C MET A 104 26.16 1.13 28.94
N ALA A 105 25.40 0.06 29.19
CA ALA A 105 25.38 -1.17 28.40
C ALA A 105 23.91 -1.59 28.17
N VAL A 106 23.59 -2.00 26.95
CA VAL A 106 22.35 -2.74 26.67
C VAL A 106 22.71 -4.21 26.69
N LEU A 107 22.17 -4.96 27.65
CA LEU A 107 22.37 -6.39 27.77
C LEU A 107 21.27 -7.09 26.95
N ASP A 108 21.61 -7.55 25.74
CA ASP A 108 20.67 -8.23 24.84
C ASP A 108 20.78 -9.75 24.96
N PHE A 109 19.81 -10.38 25.65
CA PHE A 109 19.81 -11.82 25.92
C PHE A 109 19.19 -12.59 24.75
N SER A 110 19.83 -13.67 24.30
CA SER A 110 19.25 -14.54 23.27
C SER A 110 17.84 -15.04 23.64
N ASP A 111 16.93 -15.11 22.66
CA ASP A 111 15.58 -15.68 22.83
C ASP A 111 15.61 -17.13 23.37
N THR A 112 16.72 -17.85 23.17
CA THR A 112 16.89 -19.22 23.68
C THR A 112 17.18 -19.27 25.18
N THR A 113 17.82 -18.25 25.76
CA THR A 113 18.22 -18.18 27.18
C THR A 113 17.33 -17.26 28.00
N ALA A 114 16.79 -16.21 27.39
CA ALA A 114 15.86 -15.29 28.02
C ALA A 114 14.53 -15.98 28.36
N ARG A 115 13.95 -15.61 29.52
CA ARG A 115 12.64 -16.07 29.97
C ARG A 115 11.91 -14.89 30.59
N GLU A 116 10.64 -14.74 30.27
CA GLU A 116 9.79 -13.67 30.78
C GLU A 116 9.73 -13.72 32.32
N LEU A 117 9.64 -12.55 32.95
CA LEU A 117 9.61 -12.35 34.40
C LEU A 117 10.82 -12.91 35.16
N THR A 118 11.91 -13.23 34.47
CA THR A 118 13.13 -13.68 35.10
C THR A 118 13.88 -12.51 35.74
N GLU A 119 14.27 -12.68 37.00
CA GLU A 119 15.15 -11.76 37.71
C GLU A 119 16.61 -11.94 37.24
N VAL A 120 17.13 -10.96 36.51
CA VAL A 120 18.51 -10.90 36.07
C VAL A 120 19.33 -10.11 37.09
N LYS A 121 20.19 -10.80 37.84
CA LYS A 121 21.13 -10.15 38.77
C LYS A 121 22.41 -9.81 38.01
N ILE A 122 22.82 -8.55 38.11
CA ILE A 122 23.92 -7.96 37.34
C ILE A 122 24.95 -7.39 38.31
N ARG A 123 26.23 -7.65 38.06
CA ARG A 123 27.36 -7.00 38.74
C ARG A 123 28.37 -6.51 37.72
N ILE A 124 29.00 -5.38 38.01
CA ILE A 124 30.00 -4.76 37.14
C ILE A 124 31.27 -4.45 37.93
N ARG A 125 32.43 -4.59 37.31
CA ARG A 125 33.73 -4.16 37.87
C ARG A 125 34.61 -3.52 36.80
N SER A 126 35.46 -2.59 37.22
CA SER A 126 36.40 -1.90 36.33
C SER A 126 37.61 -2.80 36.03
N ARG A 127 38.20 -2.63 34.84
CA ARG A 127 39.39 -3.35 34.38
C ARG A 127 40.46 -2.36 33.89
N ASN A 128 41.71 -2.60 34.28
CA ASN A 128 42.90 -1.93 33.75
C ASN A 128 43.96 -3.01 33.44
N GLY A 129 44.25 -3.25 32.16
CA GLY A 129 45.07 -4.39 31.74
C GLY A 129 44.52 -5.75 32.19
N THR A 130 45.23 -6.45 33.08
CA THR A 130 44.80 -7.73 33.69
C THR A 130 44.28 -7.57 35.12
N VAL A 131 44.24 -6.34 35.64
CA VAL A 131 43.82 -6.02 37.01
C VAL A 131 42.36 -5.59 37.02
N PHE A 132 41.61 -6.05 38.02
CA PHE A 132 40.18 -5.80 38.17
C PHE A 132 39.87 -5.17 39.53
N SER A 133 38.88 -4.29 39.57
CA SER A 133 38.32 -3.82 40.83
C SER A 133 37.52 -4.92 41.54
N GLU A 134 37.10 -4.65 42.78
CA GLU A 134 35.96 -5.37 43.38
C GLU A 134 34.69 -5.19 42.54
N PHE A 135 33.76 -6.13 42.65
CA PHE A 135 32.45 -5.99 42.02
C PHE A 135 31.59 -4.92 42.72
N SER A 136 30.78 -4.22 41.93
CA SER A 136 29.67 -3.46 42.46
C SER A 136 28.72 -4.36 43.27
N PRO A 137 27.91 -3.78 44.18
CA PRO A 137 26.69 -4.44 44.65
C PRO A 137 25.86 -4.94 43.46
N ALA A 138 25.16 -6.07 43.66
CA ALA A 138 24.28 -6.61 42.63
C ALA A 138 23.09 -5.67 42.42
N VAL A 139 22.78 -5.39 41.16
CA VAL A 139 21.54 -4.75 40.75
C VAL A 139 20.67 -5.75 40.01
N THR A 140 19.36 -5.51 40.01
CA THR A 140 18.38 -6.42 39.41
C THR A 140 17.65 -5.72 38.29
N CYS A 141 17.46 -6.43 37.19
CA CYS A 141 16.49 -6.13 36.14
C CYS A 141 15.54 -7.32 36.01
N VAL A 142 14.24 -7.08 35.84
CA VAL A 142 13.26 -8.15 35.60
C VAL A 142 12.83 -8.07 34.15
N LEU A 143 13.03 -9.17 33.40
CA LEU A 143 12.59 -9.23 32.00
C LEU A 143 11.06 -9.13 31.94
N PRO A 144 10.47 -8.24 31.12
CA PRO A 144 9.02 -8.10 31.06
C PRO A 144 8.36 -9.30 30.38
N VAL A 145 7.03 -9.36 30.49
CA VAL A 145 6.20 -10.22 29.64
C VAL A 145 6.34 -9.76 28.19
N GLN A 146 6.43 -10.69 27.25
CA GLN A 146 6.53 -10.38 25.83
C GLN A 146 5.28 -9.64 25.37
N THR A 147 5.51 -8.56 24.63
CA THR A 147 4.44 -7.76 24.04
C THR A 147 3.93 -8.48 22.79
N PRO A 148 2.61 -8.58 22.58
CA PRO A 148 2.03 -9.04 21.32
C PRO A 148 2.60 -8.25 20.13
N ARG A 149 2.68 -8.88 18.97
CA ARG A 149 3.23 -8.27 17.74
C ARG A 149 2.21 -8.33 16.60
N ASN A 150 2.53 -7.65 15.50
CA ASN A 150 1.70 -7.63 14.29
C ASN A 150 0.24 -7.23 14.59
N VAL A 151 0.06 -6.29 15.52
CA VAL A 151 -1.28 -5.82 15.89
C VAL A 151 -1.81 -4.95 14.75
N ALA A 152 -2.98 -5.30 14.24
CA ALA A 152 -3.65 -4.58 13.17
C ALA A 152 -5.16 -4.58 13.39
N ALA A 153 -5.85 -3.52 12.96
CA ALA A 153 -7.31 -3.45 12.96
C ALA A 153 -7.81 -3.33 11.52
N VAL A 154 -8.76 -4.18 11.13
CA VAL A 154 -9.28 -4.30 9.78
C VAL A 154 -10.80 -4.14 9.80
N ILE A 155 -11.33 -3.25 8.96
CA ILE A 155 -12.78 -3.05 8.87
C ILE A 155 -13.40 -4.12 7.98
N THR A 156 -14.51 -4.69 8.44
CA THR A 156 -15.27 -5.73 7.75
C THR A 156 -16.76 -5.39 7.77
N SER A 157 -17.58 -6.12 7.02
CA SER A 157 -19.04 -5.95 7.03
C SER A 157 -19.69 -6.24 8.39
N GLY A 158 -18.98 -6.91 9.31
CA GLY A 158 -19.48 -7.23 10.65
C GLY A 158 -18.96 -6.31 11.76
N GLY A 159 -18.13 -5.32 11.44
CA GLY A 159 -17.42 -4.48 12.41
C GLY A 159 -15.91 -4.47 12.19
N ILE A 160 -15.13 -4.18 13.23
CA ILE A 160 -13.66 -4.13 13.15
C ILE A 160 -13.07 -5.45 13.67
N VAL A 161 -12.25 -6.13 12.88
CA VAL A 161 -11.47 -7.29 13.32
C VAL A 161 -10.08 -6.83 13.75
N VAL A 162 -9.73 -7.09 15.00
CA VAL A 162 -8.38 -6.87 15.53
C VAL A 162 -7.58 -8.17 15.37
N HIS A 163 -6.43 -8.09 14.75
CA HIS A 163 -5.47 -9.17 14.56
C HIS A 163 -4.23 -8.95 15.43
N TRP A 164 -3.62 -10.03 15.92
CA TRP A 164 -2.33 -9.99 16.60
C TRP A 164 -1.64 -11.35 16.59
N SER A 165 -0.33 -11.33 16.85
CA SER A 165 0.49 -12.51 17.08
C SER A 165 0.91 -12.57 18.55
N SER A 166 0.58 -13.66 19.24
CA SER A 166 1.04 -13.89 20.62
C SER A 166 2.44 -14.52 20.59
N PHE A 167 3.37 -13.94 21.35
CA PHE A 167 4.74 -14.44 21.51
C PHE A 167 5.11 -14.75 22.97
N SER A 168 4.20 -14.47 23.92
CA SER A 168 4.42 -14.79 25.32
C SER A 168 4.16 -16.27 25.58
N ASN A 169 5.09 -16.91 26.29
CA ASN A 169 4.97 -18.31 26.69
C ASN A 169 4.30 -18.48 28.07
N ILE A 170 4.14 -17.37 28.81
CA ILE A 170 3.59 -17.38 30.17
C ILE A 170 2.29 -16.60 30.31
N ALA A 171 1.82 -15.98 29.22
CA ALA A 171 0.54 -15.29 29.20
C ALA A 171 -0.58 -16.28 29.56
N ALA A 172 -1.42 -15.87 30.49
CA ALA A 172 -2.68 -16.53 30.81
C ALA A 172 -3.83 -15.91 30.00
N THR A 173 -3.80 -14.59 29.79
CA THR A 173 -4.79 -13.87 28.98
C THR A 173 -4.15 -12.87 28.03
N ILE A 174 -4.92 -12.51 27.00
CA ILE A 174 -4.71 -11.36 26.15
C ILE A 174 -5.81 -10.34 26.46
N ASP A 175 -5.42 -9.21 27.04
CA ASP A 175 -6.31 -8.09 27.33
C ASP A 175 -6.30 -7.14 26.14
N ILE A 176 -7.49 -6.80 25.64
CA ILE A 176 -7.70 -5.81 24.59
C ILE A 176 -8.48 -4.63 25.17
N GLU A 177 -7.93 -3.44 24.99
CA GLU A 177 -8.55 -2.16 25.31
C GLU A 177 -8.97 -1.45 24.02
N LYS A 178 -10.03 -0.66 24.10
CA LYS A 178 -10.59 0.12 22.99
C LYS A 178 -10.71 1.59 23.38
N THR A 179 -10.57 2.47 22.40
CA THR A 179 -10.87 3.90 22.54
C THR A 179 -11.43 4.46 21.24
N GLU A 180 -12.18 5.57 21.32
CA GLU A 180 -12.50 6.38 20.14
C GLU A 180 -11.35 7.35 19.85
N LEU A 181 -11.05 7.54 18.57
CA LEU A 181 -10.06 8.51 18.11
C LEU A 181 -10.76 9.83 17.75
N ASP A 182 -10.07 10.94 17.98
CA ASP A 182 -10.53 12.24 17.50
C ASP A 182 -10.22 12.45 15.99
N ALA A 183 -10.61 13.61 15.45
CA ALA A 183 -10.40 13.94 14.04
C ALA A 183 -8.91 14.03 13.63
N THR A 184 -7.98 14.08 14.58
CA THR A 184 -6.53 14.07 14.35
C THR A 184 -5.92 12.68 14.48
N GLY A 185 -6.73 11.66 14.82
CA GLY A 185 -6.29 10.30 15.11
C GLY A 185 -5.75 10.11 16.52
N ALA A 186 -5.88 11.10 17.41
CA ALA A 186 -5.40 10.98 18.78
C ALA A 186 -6.38 10.14 19.62
N PRO A 187 -5.87 9.20 20.43
CA PRO A 187 -6.72 8.36 21.26
C PRO A 187 -7.28 9.12 22.46
N GLY A 188 -8.55 8.88 22.77
CA GLY A 188 -9.16 9.28 24.03
C GLY A 188 -8.75 8.37 25.20
N ALA A 189 -9.64 8.27 26.20
CA ALA A 189 -9.43 7.34 27.32
C ALA A 189 -9.58 5.88 26.85
N TRP A 190 -8.63 5.04 27.24
CA TRP A 190 -8.66 3.60 26.96
C TRP A 190 -9.61 2.89 27.93
N SER A 191 -10.51 2.08 27.40
CA SER A 191 -11.44 1.27 28.17
C SER A 191 -11.18 -0.22 27.93
N PRO A 192 -11.25 -1.08 28.95
CA PRO A 192 -11.21 -2.53 28.75
C PRO A 192 -12.34 -2.96 27.82
N TRP A 193 -12.02 -3.77 26.82
CA TRP A 193 -13.00 -4.28 25.86
C TRP A 193 -13.20 -5.79 26.02
N VAL A 194 -12.13 -6.58 25.93
CA VAL A 194 -12.22 -8.04 26.10
C VAL A 194 -10.92 -8.59 26.69
N SER A 195 -11.05 -9.69 27.44
CA SER A 195 -9.93 -10.52 27.90
C SER A 195 -10.12 -11.93 27.37
N LEU A 196 -9.18 -12.40 26.56
CA LEU A 196 -9.22 -13.71 25.92
C LEU A 196 -8.21 -14.64 26.57
N PRO A 197 -8.45 -15.97 26.63
CA PRO A 197 -7.40 -16.90 27.02
C PRO A 197 -6.21 -16.77 26.06
N ALA A 198 -5.00 -16.78 26.61
CA ALA A 198 -3.79 -16.74 25.82
C ALA A 198 -3.56 -18.13 25.20
N ASN A 199 -4.06 -18.30 23.99
CA ASN A 199 -3.72 -19.46 23.17
C ASN A 199 -2.30 -19.18 22.61
N ALA A 200 -1.39 -20.14 22.66
CA ALA A 200 -0.04 -20.01 22.07
C ALA A 200 -0.05 -20.06 20.53
N VAL A 201 -0.86 -19.21 19.89
CA VAL A 201 -1.07 -19.18 18.43
C VAL A 201 -0.43 -17.90 17.88
N SER A 202 0.33 -18.06 16.80
CA SER A 202 1.06 -16.98 16.13
C SER A 202 0.17 -16.00 15.37
N ASP A 203 -1.12 -16.27 15.18
CA ASP A 203 -2.08 -15.39 14.53
C ASP A 203 -3.48 -15.58 15.14
N SER A 204 -3.95 -14.59 15.90
CA SER A 204 -5.25 -14.58 16.58
C SER A 204 -6.06 -13.36 16.15
N THR A 205 -7.39 -13.48 16.26
CA THR A 205 -8.33 -12.44 15.80
C THR A 205 -9.49 -12.26 16.76
N GLN A 206 -10.01 -11.03 16.85
CA GLN A 206 -11.23 -10.71 17.58
C GLN A 206 -12.08 -9.70 16.83
N LEU A 207 -13.38 -9.99 16.66
CA LEU A 207 -14.34 -9.07 16.05
C LEU A 207 -14.97 -8.13 17.09
N ASP A 208 -14.96 -6.84 16.78
CA ASP A 208 -15.70 -5.76 17.43
C ASP A 208 -16.93 -5.36 16.61
N PRO A 209 -18.11 -5.92 16.91
CA PRO A 209 -19.34 -5.57 16.21
C PRO A 209 -19.96 -4.26 16.71
N ALA A 210 -19.52 -3.73 17.86
CA ALA A 210 -20.14 -2.58 18.52
C ALA A 210 -19.45 -1.25 18.13
N VAL A 211 -19.23 -1.07 16.83
CA VAL A 211 -18.57 0.09 16.24
C VAL A 211 -19.59 0.90 15.43
N ALA A 212 -19.50 2.22 15.50
CA ALA A 212 -20.44 3.11 14.83
C ALA A 212 -19.82 3.74 13.58
N ALA A 213 -20.62 3.89 12.52
CA ALA A 213 -20.23 4.68 11.36
C ALA A 213 -19.95 6.15 11.77
N GLY A 214 -19.00 6.78 11.07
CA GLY A 214 -18.52 8.13 11.37
C GLY A 214 -17.53 8.21 12.53
N LYS A 215 -17.09 7.08 13.10
CA LYS A 215 -16.14 7.02 14.22
C LYS A 215 -14.87 6.28 13.83
N ALA A 216 -13.74 6.69 14.38
CA ALA A 216 -12.47 5.97 14.30
C ALA A 216 -12.14 5.36 15.67
N TYR A 217 -11.48 4.20 15.68
CA TYR A 217 -11.21 3.46 16.92
C TYR A 217 -9.74 3.09 17.04
N GLY A 218 -9.21 3.22 18.26
CA GLY A 218 -7.91 2.68 18.65
C GLY A 218 -8.09 1.37 19.41
N TYR A 219 -7.22 0.40 19.14
CA TYR A 219 -7.14 -0.86 19.86
C TYR A 219 -5.75 -1.05 20.43
N ARG A 220 -5.72 -1.59 21.64
CA ARG A 220 -4.49 -1.84 22.37
C ARG A 220 -4.52 -3.27 22.87
N VAL A 221 -3.46 -4.01 22.59
CA VAL A 221 -3.35 -5.42 22.94
C VAL A 221 -2.20 -5.62 23.93
N ARG A 222 -2.46 -6.36 25.01
CA ARG A 222 -1.48 -6.70 26.05
C ARG A 222 -1.55 -8.18 26.39
N ALA A 223 -0.41 -8.76 26.72
CA ALA A 223 -0.32 -10.08 27.31
C ALA A 223 -0.29 -9.95 28.83
N VAL A 224 -1.02 -10.82 29.54
CA VAL A 224 -1.09 -10.82 31.00
C VAL A 224 -0.71 -12.20 31.51
N ALA A 225 0.33 -12.26 32.34
CA ALA A 225 0.75 -13.50 33.00
C ALA A 225 -0.25 -13.92 34.10
N SER A 226 -0.23 -15.19 34.50
CA SER A 226 -1.10 -15.71 35.56
C SER A 226 -0.97 -14.98 36.91
N GLY A 227 0.18 -14.36 37.18
CA GLY A 227 0.43 -13.51 38.36
C GLY A 227 -0.09 -12.07 38.22
N GLY A 228 -0.72 -11.72 37.10
CA GLY A 228 -1.28 -10.39 36.84
C GLY A 228 -0.30 -9.38 36.22
N GLN A 229 0.97 -9.73 36.03
CA GLN A 229 1.93 -8.87 35.35
C GLN A 229 1.54 -8.68 33.88
N ARG A 230 1.56 -7.43 33.43
CA ARG A 230 1.20 -7.03 32.07
C ARG A 230 2.45 -6.73 31.25
N SER A 231 2.44 -7.12 29.98
CA SER A 231 3.42 -6.62 29.02
C SER A 231 3.19 -5.14 28.70
N ALA A 232 4.13 -4.53 27.97
CA ALA A 232 3.85 -3.26 27.29
C ALA A 232 2.69 -3.44 26.31
N SER A 233 2.07 -2.33 25.92
CA SER A 233 1.00 -2.34 24.93
C SER A 233 1.52 -2.31 23.49
N ALA A 234 0.88 -3.09 22.62
CA ALA A 234 0.93 -2.90 21.18
C ALA A 234 -0.39 -2.28 20.72
N ASP A 235 -0.30 -1.09 20.11
CA ASP A 235 -1.46 -0.27 19.73
C ASP A 235 -1.63 -0.27 18.20
N THR A 236 -2.88 -0.21 17.74
CA THR A 236 -3.27 -0.03 16.33
C THR A 236 -4.48 0.89 16.26
N ALA A 237 -4.70 1.52 15.11
CA ALA A 237 -5.85 2.38 14.88
C ALA A 237 -6.58 1.99 13.59
N THR A 238 -7.89 2.30 13.53
CA THR A 238 -8.64 2.34 12.27
C THR A 238 -8.77 3.77 11.77
N LEU A 239 -9.12 3.91 10.48
CA LEU A 239 -9.69 5.14 9.97
C LEU A 239 -11.11 5.37 10.52
N THR A 240 -11.65 6.54 10.18
CA THR A 240 -13.07 6.83 10.32
C THR A 240 -13.87 5.78 9.55
N LEU A 241 -14.71 5.05 10.27
CA LEU A 241 -15.56 4.02 9.74
C LEU A 241 -16.60 4.66 8.81
N GLY A 242 -16.56 4.34 7.52
CA GLY A 242 -17.59 4.77 6.59
C GLY A 242 -18.93 4.14 6.92
N THR A 243 -20.02 4.72 6.42
CA THR A 243 -21.32 4.05 6.45
C THR A 243 -21.22 2.76 5.62
N PRO A 244 -21.55 1.58 6.18
CA PRO A 244 -21.51 0.34 5.40
C PRO A 244 -22.38 0.44 4.16
N LEU A 245 -21.92 -0.14 3.05
CA LEU A 245 -22.71 -0.20 1.83
C LEU A 245 -23.95 -1.08 2.06
N THR A 246 -25.11 -0.58 1.65
CA THR A 246 -26.35 -1.37 1.64
C THR A 246 -26.26 -2.37 0.48
N SER A 247 -26.23 -3.66 0.83
CA SER A 247 -26.10 -4.74 -0.14
C SER A 247 -27.46 -5.27 -0.58
N THR A 248 -27.66 -5.36 -1.88
CA THR A 248 -28.76 -6.10 -2.50
C THR A 248 -28.19 -7.17 -3.42
N THR A 249 -28.64 -8.41 -3.27
CA THR A 249 -28.33 -9.46 -4.25
C THR A 249 -29.20 -9.24 -5.47
N ILE A 250 -28.56 -9.13 -6.65
CA ILE A 250 -29.25 -8.96 -7.92
C ILE A 250 -28.90 -10.18 -8.79
N PRO A 251 -29.91 -10.92 -9.30
CA PRO A 251 -29.66 -11.99 -10.25
C PRO A 251 -29.27 -11.36 -11.58
N LEU A 252 -28.02 -11.54 -12.01
CA LEU A 252 -27.52 -10.99 -13.27
C LEU A 252 -27.07 -12.12 -14.22
N PRO A 253 -27.10 -11.87 -15.53
CA PRO A 253 -26.48 -12.77 -16.49
C PRO A 253 -24.96 -12.93 -16.23
N PRO A 254 -24.38 -14.12 -16.52
CA PRO A 254 -22.93 -14.28 -16.52
C PRO A 254 -22.29 -13.36 -17.56
N ALA A 255 -21.25 -12.62 -17.17
CA ALA A 255 -20.59 -11.63 -18.02
C ALA A 255 -19.09 -11.56 -17.73
N HIS A 256 -18.32 -11.24 -18.76
CA HIS A 256 -16.88 -10.96 -18.63
C HIS A 256 -16.62 -9.48 -18.38
N VAL A 257 -17.50 -8.62 -18.87
CA VAL A 257 -17.46 -7.17 -18.67
C VAL A 257 -18.83 -6.72 -18.16
N ALA A 258 -18.82 -5.84 -17.17
CA ALA A 258 -20.00 -5.19 -16.63
C ALA A 258 -19.75 -3.69 -16.52
N ILE A 259 -20.73 -2.89 -16.92
CA ILE A 259 -20.75 -1.44 -16.73
C ILE A 259 -22.10 -1.04 -16.14
N LEU A 260 -22.07 -0.03 -15.29
CA LEU A 260 -23.26 0.54 -14.67
C LEU A 260 -23.05 2.03 -14.43
N ASP A 261 -24.13 2.80 -14.48
CA ASP A 261 -24.12 4.26 -14.34
C ASP A 261 -24.51 4.74 -12.92
N GLY A 262 -24.86 3.78 -12.06
CA GLY A 262 -25.31 4.01 -10.69
C GLY A 262 -26.74 4.56 -10.57
N GLN A 263 -27.44 4.78 -11.68
CA GLN A 263 -28.88 5.08 -11.71
C GLN A 263 -29.73 3.80 -11.79
N GLY A 264 -29.10 2.64 -11.68
CA GLY A 264 -29.73 1.34 -11.81
C GLY A 264 -29.79 0.84 -13.25
N HIS A 265 -29.11 1.49 -14.21
CA HIS A 265 -28.87 0.91 -15.52
C HIS A 265 -27.64 0.02 -15.49
N TYR A 266 -27.74 -1.12 -16.16
CA TYR A 266 -26.66 -2.09 -16.27
C TYR A 266 -26.47 -2.51 -17.71
N ALA A 267 -25.22 -2.74 -18.11
CA ALA A 267 -24.90 -3.48 -19.32
C ALA A 267 -23.78 -4.47 -19.08
N PHE A 268 -23.96 -5.64 -19.69
CA PHE A 268 -23.11 -6.81 -19.55
C PHE A 268 -22.69 -7.29 -20.92
N ALA A 269 -21.45 -7.72 -21.04
CA ALA A 269 -20.98 -8.42 -22.23
C ALA A 269 -20.52 -9.83 -21.85
N SER A 270 -21.14 -10.83 -22.46
CA SER A 270 -20.69 -12.21 -22.40
C SER A 270 -19.89 -12.53 -23.67
N ASN A 271 -18.70 -13.10 -23.51
CA ASN A 271 -17.87 -13.56 -24.62
C ASN A 271 -17.63 -15.05 -24.42
N THR A 272 -18.27 -15.87 -25.25
CA THR A 272 -18.01 -17.31 -25.32
C THR A 272 -17.31 -17.55 -26.66
N PHE A 273 -16.12 -18.18 -26.67
CA PHE A 273 -15.27 -18.39 -27.87
C PHE A 273 -16.00 -18.28 -29.23
N GLY A 274 -15.94 -17.11 -29.86
CA GLY A 274 -16.52 -16.84 -31.19
C GLY A 274 -17.89 -16.14 -31.21
N SER A 275 -18.52 -15.94 -30.05
CA SER A 275 -19.85 -15.35 -29.89
C SER A 275 -19.89 -14.35 -28.74
N LEU A 276 -20.33 -13.14 -29.06
CA LEU A 276 -20.51 -12.01 -28.15
C LEU A 276 -21.99 -11.71 -28.00
N GLN A 277 -22.45 -11.47 -26.77
CA GLN A 277 -23.79 -10.98 -26.50
C GLN A 277 -23.74 -9.85 -25.48
N PHE A 278 -24.56 -8.83 -25.72
CA PHE A 278 -24.76 -7.73 -24.80
C PHE A 278 -26.14 -7.87 -24.14
N THR A 279 -26.19 -7.74 -22.82
CA THR A 279 -27.45 -7.73 -22.06
C THR A 279 -27.51 -6.47 -21.23
N TRP A 280 -28.62 -5.75 -21.27
CA TRP A 280 -28.80 -4.49 -20.55
C TRP A 280 -30.21 -4.31 -20.01
N GLY A 281 -30.37 -3.40 -19.06
CA GLY A 281 -31.67 -3.08 -18.47
C GLY A 281 -31.55 -2.36 -17.13
N THR A 282 -32.71 -2.10 -16.52
CA THR A 282 -32.84 -1.53 -15.17
C THR A 282 -33.41 -2.57 -14.20
N GLY A 283 -32.54 -3.36 -13.57
CA GLY A 283 -32.99 -4.53 -12.81
C GLY A 283 -33.62 -5.58 -13.74
N ALA A 284 -34.74 -6.18 -13.34
CA ALA A 284 -35.51 -7.08 -14.20
C ALA A 284 -36.74 -6.35 -14.77
N PRO A 285 -37.09 -6.48 -16.08
CA PRO A 285 -36.59 -7.43 -17.08
C PRO A 285 -35.39 -6.92 -17.93
N TRP A 286 -34.63 -7.87 -18.48
CA TRP A 286 -33.43 -7.63 -19.29
C TRP A 286 -33.71 -7.67 -20.79
N THR A 287 -33.01 -6.85 -21.55
CA THR A 287 -32.94 -6.91 -23.03
C THR A 287 -31.58 -7.44 -23.45
N THR A 288 -31.54 -8.37 -24.40
CA THR A 288 -30.32 -9.00 -24.89
C THR A 288 -30.19 -8.80 -26.40
N SER A 289 -28.99 -8.44 -26.86
CA SER A 289 -28.66 -8.43 -28.28
C SER A 289 -28.75 -9.84 -28.87
N PRO A 290 -28.90 -9.95 -30.20
CA PRO A 290 -28.58 -11.20 -30.90
C PRO A 290 -27.16 -11.68 -30.58
N ALA A 291 -26.88 -12.97 -30.84
CA ALA A 291 -25.51 -13.48 -30.80
C ALA A 291 -24.69 -12.87 -31.96
N ILE A 292 -23.58 -12.24 -31.61
CA ILE A 292 -22.71 -11.52 -32.54
C ILE A 292 -21.44 -12.34 -32.77
N PRO A 293 -21.11 -12.71 -34.02
CA PRO A 293 -19.82 -13.29 -34.33
C PRO A 293 -18.69 -12.33 -33.96
N ALA A 294 -17.87 -12.70 -32.99
CA ALA A 294 -16.80 -11.86 -32.48
C ALA A 294 -15.50 -12.65 -32.38
N THR A 295 -14.39 -11.95 -32.56
CA THR A 295 -13.04 -12.50 -32.34
C THR A 295 -12.62 -12.30 -30.88
N TRP A 296 -11.43 -12.75 -30.49
CA TRP A 296 -10.94 -12.72 -29.09
C TRP A 296 -10.75 -11.31 -28.49
N TYR A 297 -11.21 -10.25 -29.13
CA TYR A 297 -11.15 -8.91 -28.56
C TYR A 297 -12.19 -8.75 -27.45
N ALA A 298 -11.72 -8.40 -26.25
CA ALA A 298 -12.59 -8.05 -25.15
C ALA A 298 -13.46 -6.84 -25.57
N PRO A 299 -14.79 -6.97 -25.59
CA PRO A 299 -15.66 -5.83 -25.89
C PRO A 299 -15.48 -4.77 -24.81
N ILE A 300 -15.48 -3.50 -25.21
CA ILE A 300 -15.55 -2.38 -24.28
C ILE A 300 -16.97 -1.85 -24.34
N VAL A 301 -17.64 -1.75 -23.19
CA VAL A 301 -19.03 -1.29 -23.09
C VAL A 301 -19.08 -0.01 -22.25
N LYS A 302 -19.90 0.94 -22.70
CA LYS A 302 -20.23 2.20 -22.00
C LYS A 302 -21.74 2.40 -22.03
N LEU A 303 -22.25 3.17 -21.09
CA LEU A 303 -23.64 3.61 -21.09
C LEU A 303 -23.70 5.07 -21.53
N ASP A 304 -24.68 5.40 -22.37
CA ASP A 304 -24.98 6.79 -22.70
C ASP A 304 -25.75 7.49 -21.55
N ALA A 305 -26.10 8.76 -21.74
CA ALA A 305 -26.85 9.55 -20.76
C ALA A 305 -28.28 9.02 -20.49
N ALA A 306 -28.82 8.17 -21.38
CA ALA A 306 -30.10 7.51 -21.22
C ALA A 306 -29.97 6.11 -20.59
N GLY A 307 -28.75 5.69 -20.22
CA GLY A 307 -28.48 4.36 -19.68
C GLY A 307 -28.49 3.25 -20.72
N LEU A 308 -28.44 3.59 -22.02
CA LEU A 308 -28.39 2.62 -23.11
C LEU A 308 -26.94 2.23 -23.43
N PRO A 309 -26.67 0.95 -23.68
CA PRO A 309 -25.32 0.48 -23.96
C PRO A 309 -24.83 0.87 -25.34
N HIS A 310 -23.57 1.28 -25.37
CA HIS A 310 -22.71 1.34 -26.54
C HIS A 310 -21.53 0.39 -26.32
N ALA A 311 -21.05 -0.22 -27.39
CA ALA A 311 -19.91 -1.11 -27.35
C ALA A 311 -19.02 -0.99 -28.59
N VAL A 312 -17.73 -1.25 -28.37
CA VAL A 312 -16.75 -1.41 -29.45
C VAL A 312 -16.14 -2.80 -29.36
N TYR A 313 -16.13 -3.51 -30.49
CA TYR A 313 -15.66 -4.89 -30.58
C TYR A 313 -15.18 -5.23 -32.01
N GLY A 314 -14.40 -6.30 -32.13
CA GLY A 314 -13.84 -6.77 -33.39
C GLY A 314 -14.62 -7.94 -33.99
N LYS A 315 -15.15 -7.77 -35.20
CA LYS A 315 -15.80 -8.83 -35.99
C LYS A 315 -14.83 -9.48 -36.98
N PRO A 316 -14.92 -10.80 -37.20
CA PRO A 316 -14.17 -11.43 -38.28
C PRO A 316 -14.69 -10.94 -39.64
N VAL A 317 -13.78 -10.69 -40.59
CA VAL A 317 -14.13 -10.46 -42.00
C VAL A 317 -13.87 -11.70 -42.84
N ALA A 318 -14.66 -11.90 -43.91
CA ALA A 318 -14.70 -13.14 -44.69
C ALA A 318 -13.38 -13.50 -45.41
N SER A 319 -12.45 -12.55 -45.58
CA SER A 319 -11.20 -12.73 -46.31
C SER A 319 -9.96 -12.49 -45.42
N GLY A 320 -9.45 -13.55 -44.81
CA GLY A 320 -8.11 -13.57 -44.23
C GLY A 320 -8.07 -13.37 -42.71
N ILE A 321 -6.97 -12.78 -42.23
CA ILE A 321 -6.74 -12.55 -40.81
C ILE A 321 -7.43 -11.28 -40.30
N ASP A 322 -7.84 -10.32 -41.14
CA ASP A 322 -8.40 -9.02 -40.69
C ASP A 322 -9.61 -9.10 -39.72
N VAL A 323 -9.78 -8.03 -38.94
CA VAL A 323 -10.97 -7.74 -38.15
C VAL A 323 -11.59 -6.39 -38.52
N MET A 324 -12.92 -6.34 -38.51
CA MET A 324 -13.68 -5.09 -38.58
C MET A 324 -13.94 -4.60 -37.17
N LEU A 325 -13.32 -3.49 -36.78
CA LEU A 325 -13.74 -2.74 -35.60
C LEU A 325 -15.15 -2.21 -35.85
N THR A 326 -16.05 -2.54 -34.94
CA THR A 326 -17.49 -2.27 -35.05
C THR A 326 -17.95 -1.50 -33.83
N HIS A 327 -18.73 -0.45 -34.04
CA HIS A 327 -19.50 0.20 -33.00
C HIS A 327 -20.90 -0.39 -33.01
N GLY A 328 -21.34 -0.93 -31.88
CA GLY A 328 -22.71 -1.39 -31.68
C GLY A 328 -23.37 -0.62 -30.55
N TRP A 329 -24.67 -0.34 -30.65
CA TRP A 329 -25.41 0.37 -29.62
C TRP A 329 -26.86 -0.08 -29.57
N SER A 330 -27.52 0.17 -28.44
CA SER A 330 -28.96 -0.03 -28.33
C SER A 330 -29.73 1.26 -28.61
N ASP A 331 -30.82 1.16 -29.37
CA ASP A 331 -31.84 2.22 -29.48
C ASP A 331 -32.97 2.08 -28.44
N GLY A 332 -32.80 1.19 -27.46
CA GLY A 332 -33.81 0.79 -26.48
C GLY A 332 -34.65 -0.42 -26.91
N THR A 333 -34.69 -0.75 -28.20
CA THR A 333 -35.50 -1.86 -28.75
C THR A 333 -34.69 -2.86 -29.56
N HIS A 334 -33.64 -2.40 -30.24
CA HIS A 334 -32.79 -3.18 -31.12
C HIS A 334 -31.32 -2.94 -30.78
N TRP A 335 -30.49 -3.89 -31.18
CA TRP A 335 -29.05 -3.72 -31.26
C TRP A 335 -28.70 -3.29 -32.68
N LEU A 336 -28.13 -2.11 -32.82
CA LEU A 336 -27.69 -1.52 -34.08
C LEU A 336 -26.17 -1.59 -34.16
N GLU A 337 -25.64 -1.60 -35.38
CA GLU A 337 -24.20 -1.72 -35.62
C GLU A 337 -23.75 -0.92 -36.83
N GLU A 338 -22.51 -0.45 -36.78
CA GLU A 338 -21.85 0.19 -37.92
C GLU A 338 -20.34 -0.10 -37.93
N PRO A 339 -19.72 -0.24 -39.12
CA PRO A 339 -18.28 -0.46 -39.23
C PRO A 339 -17.51 0.83 -38.92
N ILE A 340 -16.46 0.72 -38.12
CA ILE A 340 -15.51 1.80 -37.82
C ILE A 340 -14.33 1.72 -38.80
N ALA A 341 -13.61 0.59 -38.78
CA ALA A 341 -12.37 0.42 -39.53
C ALA A 341 -11.97 -1.06 -39.62
N GLN A 342 -11.48 -1.50 -40.79
CA GLN A 342 -10.89 -2.83 -40.98
C GLN A 342 -9.38 -2.80 -40.67
N ARG A 343 -8.90 -3.72 -39.82
CA ARG A 343 -7.50 -3.78 -39.36
C ARG A 343 -7.00 -5.23 -39.20
N LEU A 344 -5.70 -5.44 -39.34
CA LEU A 344 -5.06 -6.74 -39.08
C LEU A 344 -5.04 -7.06 -37.57
N PRO A 345 -5.32 -8.31 -37.11
CA PRO A 345 -5.46 -8.63 -35.69
C PRO A 345 -4.16 -8.52 -34.91
N GLN A 346 -3.05 -8.91 -35.57
CA GLN A 346 -1.73 -8.77 -34.99
C GLN A 346 -1.40 -7.29 -34.72
N GLY A 347 -2.11 -6.36 -35.40
CA GLY A 347 -2.16 -4.92 -35.17
C GLY A 347 -2.45 -4.52 -33.74
N LEU A 348 -3.36 -5.24 -33.09
CA LEU A 348 -3.93 -4.83 -31.80
C LEU A 348 -3.21 -5.47 -30.58
N GLY A 349 -2.05 -6.11 -30.81
CA GLY A 349 -0.98 -6.31 -29.84
C GLY A 349 -1.36 -6.80 -28.43
N GLY A 350 -1.99 -7.96 -28.30
CA GLY A 350 -1.89 -8.89 -27.14
C GLY A 350 -2.29 -8.44 -25.71
N ILE A 351 -2.48 -7.15 -25.46
CA ILE A 351 -2.84 -6.51 -24.17
C ILE A 351 -3.63 -5.23 -24.55
N PRO A 352 -4.75 -4.86 -23.88
CA PRO A 352 -5.69 -3.89 -24.42
C PRO A 352 -5.01 -2.55 -24.64
N SER A 353 -4.98 -2.13 -25.89
CA SER A 353 -4.76 -0.72 -26.23
C SER A 353 -5.83 -0.30 -27.21
N LEU A 354 -7.06 -0.78 -26.95
CA LEU A 354 -8.30 -0.21 -27.43
C LEU A 354 -8.91 0.49 -26.22
N VAL A 355 -9.25 1.77 -26.35
CA VAL A 355 -10.02 2.52 -25.37
C VAL A 355 -11.16 3.22 -26.11
N PHE A 356 -12.28 3.35 -25.42
CA PHE A 356 -13.53 3.85 -25.99
C PHE A 356 -14.26 4.66 -24.92
N ASP A 357 -14.80 5.80 -25.32
CA ASP A 357 -15.76 6.55 -24.52
C ASP A 357 -16.79 7.27 -25.40
N LEU A 358 -17.83 7.77 -24.76
CA LEU A 358 -18.86 8.59 -25.38
C LEU A 358 -18.61 10.05 -25.02
N ASP A 359 -18.66 10.96 -25.99
CA ASP A 359 -18.68 12.39 -25.71
C ASP A 359 -20.01 12.80 -25.04
N PRO A 360 -20.15 14.04 -24.52
CA PRO A 360 -21.39 14.49 -23.88
C PRO A 360 -22.62 14.46 -24.79
N SER A 361 -22.45 14.42 -26.11
CA SER A 361 -23.54 14.25 -27.08
C SER A 361 -23.91 12.78 -27.32
N GLY A 362 -23.16 11.84 -26.73
CA GLY A 362 -23.30 10.40 -26.94
C GLY A 362 -22.56 9.90 -28.19
N ALA A 363 -21.73 10.74 -28.84
CA ALA A 363 -20.97 10.29 -30.00
C ALA A 363 -19.75 9.47 -29.56
N PRO A 364 -19.50 8.31 -30.20
CA PRO A 364 -18.39 7.44 -29.83
C PRO A 364 -17.05 8.00 -30.31
N VAL A 365 -16.06 7.94 -29.42
CA VAL A 365 -14.66 8.17 -29.76
C VAL A 365 -13.87 6.93 -29.36
N VAL A 366 -13.05 6.44 -30.30
CA VAL A 366 -12.31 5.19 -30.15
C VAL A 366 -10.84 5.44 -30.43
N VAL A 367 -9.95 4.92 -29.59
CA VAL A 367 -8.51 4.95 -29.84
C VAL A 367 -7.97 3.53 -29.77
N TRP A 368 -7.15 3.15 -30.74
CA TRP A 368 -6.51 1.84 -30.75
C TRP A 368 -5.03 1.88 -31.16
N ARG A 369 -4.27 0.86 -30.73
CA ARG A 369 -2.89 0.61 -31.15
C ARG A 369 -2.83 -0.30 -32.37
N LEU A 370 -1.82 -0.09 -33.19
CA LEU A 370 -1.45 -0.90 -34.35
C LEU A 370 -0.07 -1.56 -34.13
N ILE A 371 0.29 -2.50 -35.02
CA ILE A 371 1.64 -3.09 -35.06
C ILE A 371 2.68 -1.99 -35.22
N GLY A 372 3.78 -2.14 -34.49
CA GLY A 372 4.90 -1.21 -34.53
C GLY A 372 4.63 0.08 -33.75
N ASP A 373 3.76 0.01 -32.75
CA ASP A 373 3.47 1.08 -31.79
C ASP A 373 2.90 2.36 -32.39
N LYS A 374 2.07 2.17 -33.41
CA LYS A 374 1.30 3.23 -34.02
C LYS A 374 -0.06 3.34 -33.38
N PHE A 375 -0.67 4.51 -33.44
CA PHE A 375 -1.96 4.77 -32.82
C PHE A 375 -2.89 5.47 -33.79
N GLU A 376 -4.16 5.11 -33.74
CA GLU A 376 -5.23 5.76 -34.48
C GLU A 376 -6.38 6.10 -33.54
N ALA A 377 -7.09 7.17 -33.89
CA ALA A 377 -8.36 7.53 -33.30
C ALA A 377 -9.46 7.55 -34.37
N ALA A 378 -10.65 7.08 -34.02
CA ALA A 378 -11.87 7.28 -34.79
C ALA A 378 -12.83 8.17 -34.02
N THR A 379 -13.31 9.22 -34.68
CA THR A 379 -14.39 10.08 -34.19
C THR A 379 -15.57 9.99 -35.14
N ARG A 380 -16.79 9.93 -34.58
CA ARG A 380 -18.00 9.89 -35.39
C ARG A 380 -18.62 11.29 -35.48
N ALA A 381 -18.66 11.86 -36.69
CA ALA A 381 -19.24 13.17 -36.94
C ALA A 381 -20.07 13.16 -38.22
N GLY A 382 -21.27 13.75 -38.19
CA GLY A 382 -22.15 13.82 -39.37
C GLY A 382 -22.51 12.46 -39.96
N GLY A 383 -22.61 11.41 -39.13
CA GLY A 383 -22.92 10.04 -39.59
C GLY A 383 -21.75 9.29 -40.22
N THR A 384 -20.54 9.86 -40.23
CA THR A 384 -19.35 9.25 -40.84
C THR A 384 -18.23 9.08 -39.80
N TRP A 385 -17.46 8.00 -39.92
CA TRP A 385 -16.25 7.78 -39.15
C TRP A 385 -15.05 8.48 -39.79
N ASN A 386 -14.38 9.32 -39.01
CA ASN A 386 -13.12 9.95 -39.40
C ASN A 386 -11.99 9.29 -38.61
N VAL A 387 -11.10 8.61 -39.31
CA VAL A 387 -9.93 7.95 -38.71
C VAL A 387 -8.70 8.84 -38.88
N THR A 388 -8.04 9.16 -37.77
CA THR A 388 -6.87 10.02 -37.71
C THR A 388 -5.70 9.27 -37.09
N SER A 389 -4.53 9.35 -37.71
CA SER A 389 -3.29 8.82 -37.12
C SER A 389 -2.82 9.74 -35.99
N LEU A 390 -2.42 9.13 -34.87
CA LEU A 390 -1.86 9.78 -33.68
C LEU A 390 -0.33 9.61 -33.59
N ASP A 391 0.32 9.05 -34.60
CA ASP A 391 1.74 8.64 -34.57
C ASP A 391 2.71 9.81 -34.31
N SER A 392 2.35 11.04 -34.72
CA SER A 392 3.16 12.25 -34.45
C SER A 392 2.97 12.78 -33.03
N LEU A 393 1.91 12.33 -32.35
CA LEU A 393 1.51 12.80 -31.02
C LEU A 393 1.95 11.83 -29.92
N VAL A 394 1.92 10.52 -30.20
CA VAL A 394 2.22 9.46 -29.24
C VAL A 394 3.56 8.80 -29.56
N PRO A 395 4.54 8.83 -28.65
CA PRO A 395 5.80 8.09 -28.80
C PRO A 395 5.59 6.57 -28.91
N ARG A 396 6.51 5.87 -29.58
CA ARG A 396 6.43 4.41 -29.83
C ARG A 396 6.44 3.54 -28.55
N ASP A 397 7.01 4.00 -27.44
CA ASP A 397 7.10 3.16 -26.22
C ASP A 397 5.92 3.37 -25.26
N ARG A 398 4.71 3.54 -25.79
CA ARG A 398 3.52 3.95 -25.03
C ARG A 398 2.36 2.96 -25.19
N PHE A 399 1.48 2.89 -24.18
CA PHE A 399 0.22 2.14 -24.18
C PHE A 399 -0.93 3.09 -23.80
N ALA A 400 -2.01 3.10 -24.59
CA ALA A 400 -3.24 3.81 -24.23
C ALA A 400 -3.89 3.08 -23.04
N LEU A 401 -4.13 3.79 -21.93
CA LEU A 401 -4.61 3.18 -20.70
C LEU A 401 -6.07 3.51 -20.40
N VAL A 402 -6.41 4.80 -20.44
CA VAL A 402 -7.71 5.28 -20.04
C VAL A 402 -8.15 6.42 -20.96
N MET A 403 -9.45 6.42 -21.22
CA MET A 403 -10.12 7.42 -22.03
C MET A 403 -11.39 7.84 -21.33
N PHE A 404 -11.65 9.14 -21.37
CA PHE A 404 -12.87 9.72 -20.84
C PHE A 404 -13.19 11.04 -21.53
N ALA A 405 -14.46 11.34 -21.72
CA ALA A 405 -14.92 12.64 -22.17
C ALA A 405 -15.24 13.55 -20.97
N ASP A 406 -14.93 14.85 -21.10
CA ASP A 406 -15.34 15.86 -20.14
C ASP A 406 -16.65 16.54 -20.55
N ALA A 407 -17.27 17.25 -19.60
CA ALA A 407 -18.53 17.97 -19.83
C ALA A 407 -18.40 19.16 -20.80
N THR A 408 -17.18 19.48 -21.25
CA THR A 408 -16.88 20.58 -22.18
C THR A 408 -16.70 20.09 -23.61
N ASP A 409 -17.13 18.86 -23.91
CA ASP A 409 -17.01 18.22 -25.21
C ASP A 409 -15.55 17.98 -25.64
N ALA A 410 -14.66 17.82 -24.65
CA ALA A 410 -13.29 17.39 -24.91
C ALA A 410 -13.11 15.92 -24.54
N THR A 411 -12.46 15.16 -25.41
CA THR A 411 -12.10 13.77 -25.13
C THR A 411 -10.66 13.70 -24.69
N HIS A 412 -10.41 13.02 -23.57
CA HIS A 412 -9.11 12.88 -22.95
C HIS A 412 -8.62 11.44 -23.08
N VAL A 413 -7.36 11.28 -23.44
CA VAL A 413 -6.71 9.97 -23.51
C VAL A 413 -5.35 10.05 -22.82
N LEU A 414 -5.10 9.15 -21.87
CA LEU A 414 -3.80 9.02 -21.23
C LEU A 414 -3.03 7.83 -21.80
N PHE A 415 -1.83 8.11 -22.26
CA PHE A 415 -0.87 7.14 -22.75
C PHE A 415 0.28 7.02 -21.76
N GLN A 416 0.38 5.85 -21.13
CA GLN A 416 1.51 5.53 -20.28
C GLN A 416 2.69 5.12 -21.14
N GLY A 417 3.89 5.51 -20.77
CA GLY A 417 5.06 4.79 -21.27
C GLY A 417 6.21 4.85 -20.31
N ILE A 418 7.38 4.51 -20.82
CA ILE A 418 8.52 4.15 -19.98
C ILE A 418 8.97 5.31 -19.08
N SER A 419 9.01 6.54 -19.61
CA SER A 419 9.63 7.69 -18.93
C SER A 419 8.66 8.78 -18.46
N ALA A 420 7.40 8.75 -18.92
CA ALA A 420 6.40 9.76 -18.57
C ALA A 420 4.98 9.28 -18.90
N ILE A 421 3.97 10.10 -18.61
CA ILE A 421 2.61 9.92 -19.12
C ILE A 421 2.33 11.03 -20.14
N THR A 422 1.71 10.68 -21.27
CA THR A 422 1.29 11.62 -22.31
C THR A 422 -0.22 11.77 -22.24
N HIS A 423 -0.69 13.02 -22.14
CA HIS A 423 -2.10 13.33 -22.23
C HIS A 423 -2.41 13.89 -23.61
N LEU A 424 -3.36 13.26 -24.29
CA LEU A 424 -3.97 13.79 -25.50
C LEU A 424 -5.36 14.33 -25.20
N GLN A 425 -5.66 15.51 -25.76
CA GLN A 425 -6.98 16.11 -25.69
C GLN A 425 -7.49 16.35 -27.12
N LEU A 426 -8.67 15.81 -27.41
CA LEU A 426 -9.44 16.13 -28.60
C LEU A 426 -10.44 17.23 -28.27
N ARG A 427 -10.42 18.34 -29.01
CA ARG A 427 -11.44 19.39 -28.92
C ARG A 427 -11.70 19.97 -30.29
N GLY A 428 -12.97 20.04 -30.70
CA GLY A 428 -13.35 20.56 -32.02
C GLY A 428 -12.67 19.83 -33.19
N GLY A 429 -12.47 18.50 -33.06
CA GLY A 429 -11.80 17.68 -34.08
C GLY A 429 -10.26 17.77 -34.11
N VAL A 430 -9.65 18.59 -33.24
CA VAL A 430 -8.19 18.77 -33.19
C VAL A 430 -7.60 18.07 -31.97
N TRP A 431 -6.60 17.22 -32.21
CA TRP A 431 -5.81 16.58 -31.17
C TRP A 431 -4.66 17.48 -30.73
N THR A 432 -4.54 17.68 -29.42
CA THR A 432 -3.40 18.35 -28.78
C THR A 432 -2.72 17.40 -27.81
N LYS A 433 -1.42 17.64 -27.54
CA LYS A 433 -0.64 16.79 -26.64
C LYS A 433 0.07 17.62 -25.58
N GLU A 434 0.22 17.01 -24.42
CA GLU A 434 1.08 17.52 -23.35
C GLU A 434 1.63 16.36 -22.51
N THR A 435 2.69 16.65 -21.76
CA THR A 435 3.27 15.70 -20.81
C THR A 435 2.63 15.91 -19.44
N VAL A 436 2.15 14.82 -18.84
CA VAL A 436 1.70 14.83 -17.45
C VAL A 436 2.94 14.81 -16.56
N PRO A 437 3.06 15.69 -15.55
CA PRO A 437 4.13 15.61 -14.58
C PRO A 437 3.85 14.40 -13.69
N ALA A 438 4.26 13.22 -14.12
CA ALA A 438 4.08 11.95 -13.43
C ALA A 438 5.29 11.04 -13.69
N PRO A 439 5.62 10.11 -12.76
CA PRO A 439 6.70 9.16 -12.96
C PRO A 439 6.37 8.20 -14.12
N GLY A 440 7.38 7.81 -14.92
CA GLY A 440 7.23 6.77 -15.94
C GLY A 440 7.07 5.36 -15.36
N LEU A 441 6.89 4.33 -16.21
CA LEU A 441 6.65 2.93 -15.83
C LEU A 441 7.70 2.32 -14.88
N PHE A 442 8.95 2.77 -14.91
CA PHE A 442 9.99 2.29 -13.98
C PHE A 442 9.80 2.79 -12.54
N THR A 443 8.85 3.70 -12.34
CA THR A 443 8.61 4.43 -11.09
C THR A 443 7.13 4.51 -10.74
N ALA A 444 6.21 4.01 -11.58
CA ALA A 444 4.77 3.95 -11.29
C ALA A 444 4.10 2.72 -11.93
N GLY A 445 3.17 2.08 -11.21
CA GLY A 445 2.39 0.92 -11.62
C GLY A 445 1.25 1.25 -12.61
N LEU A 446 0.72 0.20 -13.26
CA LEU A 446 -0.19 0.26 -14.43
C LEU A 446 -1.61 0.79 -14.13
N LEU A 447 -1.96 1.10 -12.88
CA LEU A 447 -3.33 1.46 -12.53
C LEU A 447 -3.56 2.97 -12.63
N LEU A 448 -4.16 3.40 -13.75
CA LEU A 448 -4.61 4.78 -13.96
C LEU A 448 -6.13 4.89 -13.78
N GLY A 449 -6.54 5.64 -12.77
CA GLY A 449 -7.87 6.25 -12.71
C GLY A 449 -7.79 7.65 -13.28
N ALA A 450 -8.63 7.96 -14.25
CA ALA A 450 -8.74 9.31 -14.74
C ALA A 450 -10.20 9.71 -14.96
N GLY A 451 -10.48 10.97 -14.67
CA GLY A 451 -11.84 11.49 -14.61
C GLY A 451 -11.84 13.01 -14.57
N HIS A 452 -13.04 13.56 -14.62
CA HIS A 452 -13.29 14.99 -14.71
C HIS A 452 -14.09 15.48 -13.48
N ASP A 453 -13.55 16.49 -12.79
CA ASP A 453 -14.14 17.25 -11.68
C ASP A 453 -14.38 18.68 -12.16
N ALA A 454 -15.61 19.20 -12.24
CA ALA A 454 -15.91 20.63 -12.34
C ALA A 454 -14.90 21.49 -13.18
N GLY A 455 -14.45 21.01 -14.34
CA GLY A 455 -13.45 21.67 -15.20
C GLY A 455 -11.99 21.22 -15.04
N HIS A 456 -11.72 20.11 -14.34
CA HIS A 456 -10.40 19.63 -13.95
C HIS A 456 -10.21 18.17 -14.31
N LEU A 457 -9.00 17.84 -14.77
CA LEU A 457 -8.58 16.47 -15.04
C LEU A 457 -7.91 15.91 -13.80
N ILE A 458 -8.22 14.69 -13.37
CA ILE A 458 -7.42 14.00 -12.35
C ILE A 458 -6.83 12.75 -12.98
N ALA A 459 -5.54 12.51 -12.76
CA ALA A 459 -4.87 11.28 -13.13
C ALA A 459 -4.17 10.72 -11.90
N CYS A 460 -4.50 9.49 -11.52
CA CYS A 460 -3.97 8.82 -10.34
C CYS A 460 -3.18 7.59 -10.74
N PHE A 461 -2.05 7.33 -10.09
CA PHE A 461 -1.16 6.20 -10.35
C PHE A 461 -0.61 5.63 -9.04
N ASP A 462 -0.20 4.37 -9.09
CA ASP A 462 0.58 3.74 -8.02
C ASP A 462 2.05 4.14 -8.19
N ALA A 463 2.69 4.79 -7.22
CA ALA A 463 4.14 5.08 -7.32
C ALA A 463 4.93 3.82 -6.96
N PHE A 464 6.07 3.48 -7.57
CA PHE A 464 6.93 2.40 -7.06
C PHE A 464 7.99 3.01 -6.13
N ALA A 465 7.97 2.64 -4.85
CA ALA A 465 9.17 2.77 -4.02
C ALA A 465 10.13 1.63 -4.38
N SER A 466 11.44 1.91 -4.38
CA SER A 466 12.53 1.01 -4.79
C SER A 466 12.61 -0.35 -4.04
N ASN A 467 11.70 -0.60 -3.09
CA ASN A 467 11.77 -1.69 -2.13
C ASN A 467 10.51 -2.59 -2.15
N PHE A 468 9.62 -2.47 -3.14
CA PHE A 468 8.41 -3.32 -3.29
C PHE A 468 7.43 -3.32 -2.09
N LEU A 469 7.52 -2.33 -1.20
CA LEU A 469 6.64 -2.20 -0.04
C LEU A 469 5.83 -0.91 -0.16
N LEU A 470 4.50 -1.10 -0.12
CA LEU A 470 3.40 -0.13 0.05
C LEU A 470 3.58 1.27 -0.52
N THR A 471 2.81 1.56 -1.56
CA THR A 471 2.84 2.85 -2.24
C THR A 471 1.46 3.46 -2.30
N GLN A 472 1.40 4.68 -1.76
CA GLN A 472 0.20 5.48 -1.73
C GLN A 472 -0.20 5.88 -3.16
N PRO A 473 -1.49 5.84 -3.52
CA PRO A 473 -1.97 6.31 -4.80
C PRO A 473 -1.66 7.80 -4.85
N THR A 474 -0.96 8.17 -5.89
CA THR A 474 -0.48 9.52 -6.09
C THR A 474 -1.21 10.09 -7.28
N CYS A 475 -1.73 11.30 -7.15
CA CYS A 475 -2.53 11.91 -8.19
C CYS A 475 -1.94 13.24 -8.61
N VAL A 476 -2.29 13.64 -9.83
CA VAL A 476 -1.99 14.94 -10.39
C VAL A 476 -3.28 15.50 -10.99
N ARG A 477 -3.58 16.74 -10.64
CA ARG A 477 -4.77 17.47 -11.10
C ARG A 477 -4.37 18.47 -12.18
N LYS A 478 -5.10 18.50 -13.29
CA LYS A 478 -5.04 19.55 -14.31
C LYS A 478 -6.14 20.57 -14.03
N THR A 479 -5.77 21.83 -13.98
CA THR A 479 -6.69 22.98 -13.88
C THR A 479 -6.61 23.81 -15.16
N ALA A 480 -7.36 24.91 -15.23
CA ALA A 480 -7.20 25.90 -16.29
C ALA A 480 -5.78 26.46 -16.40
N SER A 481 -4.97 26.45 -15.32
CA SER A 481 -3.57 26.86 -15.36
C SER A 481 -2.58 25.76 -15.75
N GLY A 482 -3.08 24.56 -16.12
CA GLY A 482 -2.28 23.39 -16.48
C GLY A 482 -2.19 22.35 -15.37
N TRP A 483 -1.24 21.42 -15.50
CA TRP A 483 -0.99 20.38 -14.52
C TRP A 483 -0.38 20.96 -13.24
N GLY A 484 -0.96 20.58 -12.09
CA GLY A 484 -0.45 20.90 -10.77
C GLY A 484 0.70 19.98 -10.34
N GLU A 485 1.04 20.07 -9.06
CA GLU A 485 2.05 19.20 -8.46
C GLU A 485 1.50 17.80 -8.22
N ILE A 486 2.41 16.83 -8.30
CA ILE A 486 2.15 15.45 -7.88
C ILE A 486 1.96 15.44 -6.37
N ALA A 487 0.81 14.97 -5.91
CA ALA A 487 0.54 14.84 -4.48
C ALA A 487 -0.01 13.44 -4.17
N PRO A 488 0.39 12.83 -3.04
CA PRO A 488 -0.35 11.70 -2.51
C PRO A 488 -1.82 12.07 -2.39
N LEU A 489 -2.71 11.16 -2.75
CA LEU A 489 -4.14 11.34 -2.60
C LEU A 489 -4.50 11.17 -1.11
N GLY A 490 -4.00 12.04 -0.24
CA GLY A 490 -4.02 11.88 1.22
C GLY A 490 -3.05 10.81 1.73
N VAL A 491 -2.91 10.74 3.06
CA VAL A 491 -2.11 9.72 3.74
C VAL A 491 -2.99 8.48 3.92
N LEU A 492 -2.77 7.45 3.12
CA LEU A 492 -3.33 6.14 3.43
C LEU A 492 -2.69 5.60 4.72
N PRO A 493 -3.42 4.86 5.57
CA PRO A 493 -2.90 4.35 6.82
C PRO A 493 -1.69 3.45 6.62
N ASP A 494 -0.76 3.47 7.58
CA ASP A 494 0.39 2.57 7.64
C ASP A 494 -0.01 1.08 7.83
N HIS A 495 -1.31 0.81 8.03
CA HIS A 495 -1.89 -0.50 8.33
C HIS A 495 -2.46 -1.25 7.10
N ILE A 496 -2.31 -0.73 5.88
CA ILE A 496 -2.64 -1.51 4.67
C ILE A 496 -1.73 -2.75 4.70
N GLY A 497 -2.34 -3.93 4.84
CA GLY A 497 -1.60 -5.19 4.97
C GLY A 497 -0.49 -5.28 3.91
N THR A 498 0.70 -5.70 4.30
CA THR A 498 1.93 -5.69 3.49
C THR A 498 1.89 -6.58 2.24
N ASN A 499 0.73 -7.15 1.90
CA ASN A 499 0.47 -8.01 0.76
C ASN A 499 -0.75 -7.57 -0.08
N LEU A 500 -1.24 -6.34 0.11
CA LEU A 500 -2.36 -5.80 -0.66
C LEU A 500 -1.87 -5.14 -1.97
N ARG A 501 -2.53 -5.45 -3.08
CA ARG A 501 -2.32 -4.82 -4.38
C ARG A 501 -3.46 -3.85 -4.66
N LEU A 502 -3.14 -2.65 -5.13
CA LEU A 502 -4.13 -1.74 -5.67
C LEU A 502 -4.80 -2.41 -6.87
N ALA A 503 -6.13 -2.52 -6.86
CA ALA A 503 -6.89 -3.26 -7.86
C ALA A 503 -7.74 -2.36 -8.76
N GLN A 504 -8.41 -1.37 -8.17
CA GLN A 504 -9.28 -0.43 -8.90
C GLN A 504 -9.27 0.94 -8.24
N ILE A 505 -9.55 1.94 -9.06
CA ILE A 505 -9.81 3.31 -8.63
C ILE A 505 -11.02 3.84 -9.40
N ALA A 506 -11.89 4.55 -8.69
CA ALA A 506 -13.03 5.26 -9.28
C ALA A 506 -13.00 6.72 -8.84
N LEU A 507 -13.47 7.60 -9.72
CA LEU A 507 -13.59 9.03 -9.49
C LEU A 507 -15.06 9.42 -9.62
N SER A 508 -15.55 10.25 -8.71
CA SER A 508 -16.91 10.79 -8.81
C SER A 508 -17.02 11.80 -9.95
N SER A 509 -18.23 12.03 -10.44
CA SER A 509 -18.50 13.01 -11.50
C SER A 509 -18.29 14.48 -11.04
N ASP A 510 -18.45 14.74 -9.74
CA ASP A 510 -18.02 15.99 -9.12
C ASP A 510 -16.50 16.03 -8.87
N GLY A 511 -15.84 14.87 -8.95
CA GLY A 511 -14.42 14.58 -8.73
C GLY A 511 -13.79 15.09 -7.43
N ASP A 512 -14.64 15.53 -6.49
CA ASP A 512 -14.31 15.72 -5.08
C ASP A 512 -14.12 14.40 -4.32
N ARG A 513 -14.55 13.27 -4.89
CA ARG A 513 -14.50 11.95 -4.25
C ARG A 513 -13.75 10.95 -5.12
N VAL A 514 -12.96 10.12 -4.44
CA VAL A 514 -12.18 9.05 -5.03
C VAL A 514 -12.43 7.78 -4.23
N ALA A 515 -12.56 6.64 -4.90
CA ALA A 515 -12.63 5.35 -4.24
C ALA A 515 -11.50 4.47 -4.74
N VAL A 516 -10.88 3.74 -3.83
CA VAL A 516 -9.67 2.95 -4.06
C VAL A 516 -9.88 1.57 -3.46
N LEU A 517 -9.87 0.54 -4.31
CA LEU A 517 -10.02 -0.85 -3.90
C LEU A 517 -8.67 -1.55 -3.88
N TYR A 518 -8.26 -2.02 -2.71
CA TYR A 518 -7.09 -2.86 -2.49
C TYR A 518 -7.49 -4.33 -2.33
N GLN A 519 -6.60 -5.25 -2.74
CA GLN A 519 -6.85 -6.68 -2.73
C GLN A 519 -5.69 -7.52 -2.20
N GLY A 520 -6.01 -8.50 -1.36
CA GLY A 520 -5.14 -9.59 -0.93
C GLY A 520 -5.97 -10.70 -0.28
N THR A 521 -5.63 -11.14 0.93
CA THR A 521 -6.42 -12.15 1.68
C THR A 521 -7.80 -11.63 2.12
N ALA A 522 -7.94 -10.31 2.26
CA ALA A 522 -9.21 -9.60 2.35
C ALA A 522 -9.18 -8.40 1.40
N SER A 523 -10.31 -8.08 0.75
CA SER A 523 -10.45 -6.83 -0.02
C SER A 523 -10.71 -5.68 0.95
N GLN A 524 -10.08 -4.53 0.71
CA GLN A 524 -10.30 -3.30 1.47
C GLN A 524 -10.66 -2.17 0.50
N LEU A 525 -11.73 -1.44 0.78
CA LEU A 525 -12.16 -0.29 -0.02
C LEU A 525 -12.06 0.97 0.82
N PHE A 526 -11.33 1.93 0.29
CA PHE A 526 -11.21 3.24 0.88
C PHE A 526 -11.94 4.23 -0.02
N ARG A 527 -12.61 5.20 0.58
CA ARG A 527 -13.28 6.29 -0.12
C ARG A 527 -12.82 7.60 0.48
N SER A 528 -12.49 8.57 -0.36
CA SER A 528 -12.31 9.94 0.08
C SER A 528 -13.68 10.61 0.19
N ASP A 529 -13.84 11.38 1.25
CA ASP A 529 -14.94 12.29 1.45
C ASP A 529 -14.60 13.62 0.73
N ARG A 530 -15.61 14.49 0.50
CA ARG A 530 -15.41 15.75 -0.24
C ARG A 530 -14.37 16.70 0.36
N ASN A 531 -14.04 16.54 1.64
CA ASN A 531 -13.01 17.32 2.33
C ASN A 531 -11.60 16.71 2.22
N GLY A 532 -11.44 15.61 1.47
CA GLY A 532 -10.19 14.86 1.33
C GLY A 532 -9.88 13.91 2.50
N ALA A 533 -10.78 13.77 3.48
CA ALA A 533 -10.66 12.77 4.53
C ALA A 533 -10.94 11.37 3.97
N TRP A 534 -10.23 10.35 4.45
CA TRP A 534 -10.46 8.97 4.05
C TRP A 534 -11.38 8.25 5.02
N THR A 535 -12.40 7.59 4.49
CA THR A 535 -13.22 6.61 5.17
C THR A 535 -12.91 5.21 4.63
N GLU A 536 -12.78 4.25 5.52
CA GLU A 536 -12.70 2.84 5.12
C GLU A 536 -14.12 2.27 5.11
N VAL A 537 -14.49 1.69 3.97
CA VAL A 537 -15.83 1.21 3.68
C VAL A 537 -15.79 -0.31 3.69
N ALA A 538 -16.65 -0.91 4.52
CA ALA A 538 -16.78 -2.35 4.56
C ALA A 538 -17.24 -2.90 3.19
N VAL A 539 -16.50 -3.85 2.64
CA VAL A 539 -16.79 -4.48 1.36
C VAL A 539 -17.14 -5.94 1.48
N ALA A 540 -17.92 -6.43 0.52
CA ALA A 540 -18.14 -7.85 0.36
C ALA A 540 -16.84 -8.54 -0.08
N ALA A 541 -16.54 -9.68 0.55
CA ALA A 541 -15.48 -10.56 0.10
C ALA A 541 -15.80 -11.04 -1.34
N GLY A 542 -14.82 -10.97 -2.23
CA GLY A 542 -14.94 -11.41 -3.62
C GLY A 542 -13.58 -11.76 -4.20
N ARG A 543 -13.55 -12.54 -5.28
CA ARG A 543 -12.34 -12.87 -6.03
C ARG A 543 -12.35 -12.12 -7.37
N LEU A 544 -11.21 -11.57 -7.78
CA LEU A 544 -11.06 -11.13 -9.17
C LEU A 544 -10.94 -12.30 -10.14
N PRO A 545 -11.32 -12.10 -11.41
CA PRO A 545 -11.90 -10.87 -11.98
C PRO A 545 -13.43 -10.85 -11.77
N GLY A 546 -13.94 -9.88 -10.99
CA GLY A 546 -15.36 -9.86 -10.61
C GLY A 546 -15.75 -8.85 -9.53
N GLN A 547 -14.88 -7.90 -9.22
CA GLN A 547 -15.21 -6.75 -8.37
C GLN A 547 -15.09 -5.49 -9.22
N PHE A 548 -16.06 -4.59 -9.09
CA PHE A 548 -16.11 -3.30 -9.76
C PHE A 548 -16.55 -2.23 -8.78
N ILE A 549 -15.90 -1.07 -8.80
CA ILE A 549 -16.28 0.10 -8.02
C ILE A 549 -16.57 1.29 -8.92
N GLY A 550 -17.44 2.17 -8.48
CA GLY A 550 -17.78 3.41 -9.19
C GLY A 550 -18.61 4.35 -8.34
N PHE A 551 -18.90 5.51 -8.91
CA PHE A 551 -19.79 6.50 -8.30
C PHE A 551 -20.98 6.74 -9.21
N ASP A 552 -22.17 6.85 -8.63
CA ASP A 552 -23.37 7.21 -9.38
C ASP A 552 -23.41 8.72 -9.71
N ALA A 553 -24.44 9.17 -10.43
CA ALA A 553 -24.62 10.59 -10.77
C ALA A 553 -24.82 11.51 -9.54
N SER A 554 -25.26 10.98 -8.39
CA SER A 554 -25.31 11.70 -7.11
C SER A 554 -23.97 11.65 -6.34
N GLY A 555 -23.03 10.87 -6.88
CA GLY A 555 -21.72 10.52 -6.37
C GLY A 555 -21.73 9.60 -5.15
N LYS A 556 -22.79 8.82 -4.96
CA LYS A 556 -22.78 7.71 -4.01
C LYS A 556 -21.86 6.61 -4.52
N LEU A 557 -21.06 6.05 -3.62
CA LEU A 557 -20.17 4.93 -3.94
C LEU A 557 -20.99 3.65 -4.13
N PHE A 558 -20.66 2.86 -5.16
CA PHE A 558 -21.16 1.51 -5.31
C PHE A 558 -20.02 0.51 -5.54
N GLN A 559 -20.31 -0.75 -5.19
CA GLN A 559 -19.47 -1.91 -5.46
C GLN A 559 -20.34 -3.04 -6.04
N LEU A 560 -19.94 -3.60 -7.18
CA LEU A 560 -20.50 -4.82 -7.73
C LEU A 560 -19.53 -5.98 -7.48
N THR A 561 -19.99 -7.05 -6.83
CA THR A 561 -19.17 -8.24 -6.51
C THR A 561 -19.81 -9.51 -7.04
N ASN A 562 -19.08 -10.27 -7.85
CA ASN A 562 -19.46 -11.62 -8.28
C ASN A 562 -19.31 -12.60 -7.10
N LEU A 563 -20.39 -13.29 -6.73
CA LEU A 563 -20.42 -14.18 -5.56
C LEU A 563 -20.07 -15.64 -5.86
N THR A 564 -20.11 -16.09 -7.12
CA THR A 564 -20.00 -17.52 -7.48
C THR A 564 -18.64 -17.91 -8.07
N GLY A 565 -17.73 -16.95 -8.26
CA GLY A 565 -16.47 -17.18 -8.96
C GLY A 565 -16.69 -17.41 -10.47
N LEU A 566 -15.61 -17.55 -11.25
CA LEU A 566 -15.72 -17.99 -12.64
C LEU A 566 -15.76 -19.52 -12.68
N PRO A 567 -16.92 -20.18 -12.89
CA PRO A 567 -16.94 -21.62 -13.07
C PRO A 567 -16.29 -22.01 -14.41
N ALA A 568 -15.75 -23.24 -14.47
CA ALA A 568 -15.22 -23.83 -15.70
C ALA A 568 -16.28 -23.99 -16.81
N THR A 569 -17.56 -23.92 -16.43
CA THR A 569 -18.73 -23.92 -17.32
C THR A 569 -19.79 -22.95 -16.76
N PRO A 570 -20.21 -21.89 -17.48
CA PRO A 570 -21.11 -20.88 -16.92
C PRO A 570 -22.53 -21.43 -16.66
N PRO A 571 -23.12 -21.25 -15.46
CA PRO A 571 -24.56 -21.41 -15.23
C PRO A 571 -25.34 -20.28 -15.95
N PRO A 572 -26.65 -20.46 -16.22
CA PRO A 572 -27.45 -19.48 -16.95
C PRO A 572 -27.65 -18.15 -16.19
N VAL A 573 -27.44 -18.13 -14.87
CA VAL A 573 -27.54 -16.94 -14.01
C VAL A 573 -26.41 -16.99 -12.98
N VAL A 574 -25.80 -15.83 -12.70
CA VAL A 574 -24.80 -15.65 -11.65
C VAL A 574 -25.32 -14.63 -10.64
N ASP A 575 -25.18 -14.95 -9.35
CA ASP A 575 -25.52 -14.00 -8.30
C ASP A 575 -24.42 -12.95 -8.16
N TYR A 576 -24.79 -11.70 -8.39
CA TYR A 576 -23.95 -10.56 -8.03
C TYR A 576 -24.54 -9.85 -6.82
N ARG A 577 -23.65 -9.30 -6.01
CA ARG A 577 -23.99 -8.38 -4.93
C ARG A 577 -23.71 -6.96 -5.39
N LEU A 578 -24.76 -6.16 -5.56
CA LEU A 578 -24.62 -4.71 -5.68
C LEU A 578 -24.69 -4.11 -4.28
N SER A 579 -23.66 -3.38 -3.89
CA SER A 579 -23.56 -2.70 -2.62
C SER A 579 -23.50 -1.20 -2.90
N VAL A 580 -24.45 -0.41 -2.40
CA VAL A 580 -24.55 1.03 -2.68
C VAL A 580 -24.52 1.80 -1.36
N GLU A 581 -23.88 2.96 -1.37
CA GLU A 581 -23.91 3.88 -0.24
C GLU A 581 -25.38 4.30 0.04
N PRO A 582 -25.81 4.32 1.31
CA PRO A 582 -27.20 4.64 1.68
C PRO A 582 -27.70 5.98 1.17
#